data_AF-A0A086N6Q3-F1
#
_entry.id   AF-A0A086N6Q3-F1
#
_cell.length_a   1.000
_cell.length_b   1.000
_cell.length_c   1.000
_cell.angle_alpha   90.00
_cell.angle_beta   90.00
_cell.angle_gamma   90.00
#
_symmetry.space_group_name_H-M   'P 1'
#
loop_
_entity.id
_entity.type
_entity.pdbx_description
1 polymer ?
#
loop_
_entity_poly.entity_id
_entity_poly.type
_entity_poly.pdbx_seq_one_letter_code
_entity_poly.pdbx_strand_id
1 'polypeptide(L)'
;MNSVGGWGDDVYQPDGSEQREDTGLLDGEDTLEYDGVDDPLDSGWSPPERPWAVEHTGVTAAERHRGETLDQRLAEEWPDVLAPDGDGLGDSDGTDGELLDNEVGTDRSGRLVAPDEGTHEDEEPALVAMDVGIDGAAASAEEAAMHVVDEDSLPG
;
A
#
# COMPACT_ATOMS: atom_id res chain seq x y z
N MET A 1 4.78 -54.94 24.84
CA MET A 1 4.64 -53.63 24.19
C MET A 1 3.16 -53.23 24.27
N ASN A 2 2.80 -52.31 25.16
CA ASN A 2 1.46 -51.72 25.15
C ASN A 2 1.58 -50.35 24.50
N SER A 3 1.06 -50.24 23.28
CA SER A 3 1.05 -49.02 22.49
C SER A 3 0.15 -47.99 23.18
N VAL A 4 0.73 -46.91 23.70
CA VAL A 4 -0.02 -45.73 24.15
C VAL A 4 -0.41 -44.97 22.88
N GLY A 5 -1.58 -45.29 22.34
CA GLY A 5 -2.25 -44.40 21.40
C GLY A 5 -2.87 -43.29 22.22
N GLY A 6 -2.21 -42.13 22.28
CA GLY A 6 -2.88 -40.89 22.66
C GLY A 6 -3.81 -40.54 21.52
N TRP A 7 -5.12 -40.60 21.76
CA TRP A 7 -6.09 -40.15 20.77
C TRP A 7 -6.04 -38.62 20.80
N GLY A 8 -6.19 -37.95 19.65
CA GLY A 8 -6.22 -36.48 19.60
C GLY A 8 -7.34 -35.83 20.43
N ASP A 9 -8.22 -36.66 21.01
CA ASP A 9 -9.31 -36.35 21.93
C ASP A 9 -8.86 -36.27 23.41
N ASP A 10 -7.66 -36.76 23.76
CA ASP A 10 -7.10 -36.66 25.12
C ASP A 10 -6.45 -35.28 25.40
N VAL A 11 -6.45 -34.38 24.41
CA VAL A 11 -5.97 -33.01 24.54
C VAL A 11 -7.13 -32.15 25.01
N TYR A 12 -6.91 -31.34 26.06
CA TYR A 12 -7.86 -30.36 26.54
C TYR A 12 -8.47 -29.55 25.39
N GLN A 13 -9.75 -29.79 25.11
CA GLN A 13 -10.53 -28.93 24.24
C GLN A 13 -11.39 -28.06 25.14
N PRO A 14 -11.21 -26.72 25.12
CA PRO A 14 -12.10 -25.84 25.87
C PRO A 14 -13.52 -26.09 25.38
N ASP A 15 -14.40 -26.50 26.29
CA ASP A 15 -15.81 -26.57 25.99
C ASP A 15 -16.35 -25.14 25.83
N GLY A 16 -17.41 -24.95 25.04
CA GLY A 16 -17.96 -23.61 24.79
C GLY A 16 -18.43 -22.85 26.05
N SER A 17 -18.32 -23.46 27.23
CA SER A 17 -18.51 -22.80 28.52
C SER A 17 -17.32 -21.95 28.96
N GLU A 18 -16.14 -22.07 28.33
CA GLU A 18 -14.95 -21.26 28.60
C GLU A 18 -14.75 -20.09 27.62
N GLN A 19 -15.48 -20.07 26.51
CA GLN A 19 -15.54 -18.94 25.56
C GLN A 19 -16.73 -18.07 25.94
N ARG A 20 -16.57 -17.19 26.93
CA ARG A 20 -17.66 -16.32 27.42
C ARG A 20 -17.50 -14.85 27.05
N GLU A 21 -16.27 -14.39 26.89
CA GLU A 21 -15.97 -12.95 26.86
C GLU A 21 -15.64 -12.43 25.46
N ASP A 22 -15.10 -13.28 24.56
CA ASP A 22 -14.60 -12.85 23.24
C ASP A 22 -15.36 -13.46 22.05
N THR A 23 -16.69 -13.46 22.12
CA THR A 23 -17.54 -13.98 21.02
C THR A 23 -18.50 -12.94 20.44
N GLY A 24 -18.54 -11.74 21.06
CA GLY A 24 -19.42 -10.63 20.68
C GLY A 24 -18.69 -9.52 19.94
N LEU A 25 -19.34 -8.36 19.83
CA LEU A 25 -18.67 -7.12 19.44
C LEU A 25 -17.78 -6.68 20.60
N LEU A 26 -16.56 -6.23 20.29
CA LEU A 26 -15.63 -5.69 21.28
C LEU A 26 -16.17 -4.36 21.81
N ASP A 27 -16.13 -4.18 23.13
CA ASP A 27 -16.56 -2.95 23.77
C ASP A 27 -15.41 -1.94 23.94
N GLY A 28 -15.69 -0.83 24.63
CA GLY A 28 -14.68 0.20 24.88
C GLY A 28 -13.59 -0.23 25.86
N GLU A 29 -13.83 -1.21 26.75
CA GLU A 29 -12.81 -1.76 27.64
C GLU A 29 -11.82 -2.64 26.87
N ASP A 30 -12.30 -3.35 25.84
CA ASP A 30 -11.48 -4.17 24.93
C ASP A 30 -10.71 -3.35 23.89
N THR A 31 -11.38 -2.39 23.25
CA THR A 31 -10.81 -1.58 22.15
C THR A 31 -10.04 -0.35 22.65
N LEU A 32 -10.27 0.07 23.90
CA LEU A 32 -9.82 1.36 24.45
C LEU A 32 -10.29 2.58 23.64
N GLU A 33 -11.32 2.40 22.82
CA GLU A 33 -11.95 3.44 22.01
C GLU A 33 -13.37 3.69 22.53
N TYR A 34 -13.74 4.95 22.73
CA TYR A 34 -15.08 5.33 23.16
C TYR A 34 -15.83 6.02 22.03
N ASP A 35 -16.90 5.36 21.55
CA ASP A 35 -17.72 5.81 20.42
C ASP A 35 -19.00 6.56 20.85
N GLY A 36 -19.16 6.82 22.15
CA GLY A 36 -20.27 7.60 22.71
C GLY A 36 -21.30 6.77 23.49
N VAL A 37 -21.17 5.45 23.54
CA VAL A 37 -21.99 4.55 24.36
C VAL A 37 -21.11 3.57 25.14
N ASP A 38 -21.60 3.06 26.27
CA ASP A 38 -20.86 2.08 27.08
C ASP A 38 -20.98 0.66 26.47
N ASP A 39 -22.14 0.31 25.91
CA ASP A 39 -22.37 -0.94 25.18
C ASP A 39 -22.51 -0.64 23.67
N PRO A 40 -21.70 -1.25 22.78
CA PRO A 40 -21.83 -1.06 21.33
C PRO A 40 -23.23 -1.41 20.80
N LEU A 41 -24.00 -2.27 21.50
CA LEU A 41 -25.37 -2.63 21.14
C LEU A 41 -26.40 -1.53 21.45
N ASP A 42 -26.06 -0.52 22.24
CA ASP A 42 -26.91 0.65 22.50
C ASP A 42 -26.84 1.68 21.36
N SER A 43 -25.91 1.51 20.42
CA SER A 43 -25.80 2.38 19.24
C SER A 43 -26.99 2.18 18.29
N GLY A 44 -27.68 3.28 17.96
CA GLY A 44 -28.80 3.30 17.03
C GLY A 44 -28.41 3.90 15.68
N TRP A 45 -28.69 3.19 14.58
CA TRP A 45 -28.59 3.79 13.24
C TRP A 45 -29.83 4.63 12.94
N SER A 46 -29.63 5.93 12.68
CA SER A 46 -30.67 6.81 12.16
C SER A 46 -30.57 6.88 10.64
N PRO A 47 -31.51 6.29 9.87
CA PRO A 47 -31.48 6.37 8.43
C PRO A 47 -31.63 7.83 7.97
N PRO A 48 -31.06 8.20 6.81
CA PRO A 48 -31.21 9.54 6.28
C PRO A 48 -32.68 9.89 6.05
N GLU A 49 -33.08 11.12 6.43
CA GLU A 49 -34.48 11.62 6.33
C GLU A 49 -34.98 11.81 4.89
N ARG A 50 -34.11 11.62 3.90
CA ARG A 50 -34.41 11.73 2.48
C ARG A 50 -33.72 10.59 1.74
N PRO A 51 -34.28 10.10 0.64
CA PRO A 51 -33.64 9.04 -0.11
C PRO A 51 -32.47 9.62 -0.92
N TRP A 52 -31.35 8.91 -0.91
CA TRP A 52 -30.12 9.35 -1.58
C TRP A 52 -30.04 8.74 -2.98
N ALA A 53 -29.43 9.46 -3.91
CA ALA A 53 -29.20 9.04 -5.30
C ALA A 53 -30.44 8.72 -6.16
N VAL A 54 -31.66 8.96 -5.67
CA VAL A 54 -32.90 8.72 -6.45
C VAL A 54 -33.04 9.68 -7.62
N GLU A 55 -32.48 10.88 -7.49
CA GLU A 55 -32.45 11.89 -8.56
C GLU A 55 -31.19 11.81 -9.42
N HIS A 56 -30.35 10.79 -9.22
CA HIS A 56 -29.14 10.57 -10.03
C HIS A 56 -29.52 10.07 -11.42
N THR A 57 -28.74 10.43 -12.44
CA THR A 57 -28.86 9.83 -13.77
C THR A 57 -28.45 8.35 -13.73
N GLY A 58 -29.16 7.46 -14.43
CA GLY A 58 -28.82 6.02 -14.45
C GLY A 58 -29.65 5.15 -13.49
N VAL A 59 -30.66 5.72 -12.84
CA VAL A 59 -31.61 4.94 -12.02
C VAL A 59 -32.60 4.16 -12.91
N THR A 60 -32.95 4.67 -14.09
CA THR A 60 -33.87 3.98 -15.02
C THR A 60 -33.13 3.06 -16.00
N ALA A 61 -33.85 2.05 -16.53
CA ALA A 61 -33.29 1.12 -17.52
C ALA A 61 -32.82 1.82 -18.81
N ALA A 62 -33.55 2.86 -19.25
CA ALA A 62 -33.20 3.62 -20.44
C ALA A 62 -31.93 4.46 -20.24
N GLU A 63 -31.74 5.04 -19.06
CA GLU A 63 -30.53 5.80 -18.73
C GLU A 63 -29.31 4.89 -18.60
N ARG A 64 -29.43 3.72 -17.97
CA ARG A 64 -28.33 2.74 -17.92
C ARG A 64 -27.89 2.28 -19.31
N HIS A 65 -28.83 2.12 -20.24
CA HIS A 65 -28.51 1.77 -21.62
C HIS A 65 -27.83 2.93 -22.36
N ARG A 66 -28.20 4.17 -22.06
CA ARG A 66 -27.55 5.36 -22.65
C ARG A 66 -26.15 5.57 -22.07
N GLY A 67 -25.97 5.30 -20.77
CA GLY A 67 -24.78 5.66 -20.02
C GLY A 67 -24.73 7.16 -19.72
N GLU A 68 -23.78 7.53 -18.86
CA GLU A 68 -23.45 8.92 -18.56
C GLU A 68 -22.52 9.51 -19.62
N THR A 69 -22.64 10.81 -19.83
CA THR A 69 -21.70 11.58 -20.63
C THR A 69 -20.41 11.86 -19.85
N LEU A 70 -19.32 12.17 -20.56
CA LEU A 70 -18.06 12.56 -19.91
C LEU A 70 -18.23 13.79 -19.02
N ASP A 71 -19.00 14.78 -19.47
CA ASP A 71 -19.25 16.02 -18.71
C ASP A 71 -19.99 15.75 -17.39
N GLN A 72 -20.91 14.79 -17.37
CA GLN A 72 -21.61 14.38 -16.14
C GLN A 72 -20.65 13.74 -15.14
N ARG A 73 -19.80 12.82 -15.61
CA ARG A 73 -18.79 12.17 -14.76
C ARG A 73 -17.76 13.16 -14.21
N LEU A 74 -17.38 14.16 -15.00
CA LEU A 74 -16.48 15.23 -14.56
C LEU A 74 -17.15 16.16 -13.53
N ALA A 75 -18.46 16.37 -13.63
CA ALA A 75 -19.18 17.19 -12.65
C ALA A 75 -19.36 16.50 -11.28
N GLU A 76 -19.28 15.17 -11.25
CA GLU A 76 -19.32 14.36 -10.03
C GLU A 76 -17.94 14.26 -9.35
N GLU A 77 -16.86 14.56 -10.05
CA GLU A 77 -15.50 14.54 -9.52
C GLU A 77 -15.31 15.61 -8.44
N TRP A 78 -14.65 15.22 -7.34
CA TRP A 78 -14.23 16.14 -6.30
C TRP A 78 -12.72 16.37 -6.44
N PRO A 79 -12.22 17.60 -6.24
CA PRO A 79 -10.78 17.83 -6.23
C PRO A 79 -10.09 16.94 -5.21
N ASP A 80 -8.94 16.39 -5.59
CA ASP A 80 -8.10 15.63 -4.67
C ASP A 80 -7.70 16.51 -3.47
N VAL A 81 -7.86 15.95 -2.27
CA VAL A 81 -7.35 16.58 -1.05
C VAL A 81 -5.87 16.27 -0.98
N LEU A 82 -5.04 17.27 -1.28
CA LEU A 82 -3.60 17.18 -1.08
C LEU A 82 -3.34 17.13 0.43
N ALA A 83 -2.49 16.19 0.85
CA ALA A 83 -1.87 16.29 2.17
C ALA A 83 -1.15 17.64 2.26
N PRO A 84 -1.11 18.27 3.45
CA PRO A 84 -0.25 19.43 3.65
C PRO A 84 1.17 19.09 3.21
N ASP A 85 1.87 20.08 2.66
CA ASP A 85 3.29 19.92 2.30
C ASP A 85 4.04 19.42 3.54
N GLY A 86 4.51 18.17 3.51
CA GLY A 86 5.45 17.64 4.49
C GLY A 86 6.82 18.30 4.32
N ASP A 87 7.72 18.06 5.26
CA ASP A 87 9.12 18.51 5.16
C ASP A 87 9.93 17.72 4.12
N GLY A 88 9.44 16.56 3.67
CA GLY A 88 10.06 15.75 2.65
C GLY A 88 9.96 14.26 2.97
N LEU A 89 11.05 13.53 2.71
CA LEU A 89 11.16 12.10 2.98
C LEU A 89 11.47 11.85 4.46
N GLY A 90 10.52 11.27 5.19
CA GLY A 90 10.61 11.09 6.64
C GLY A 90 9.54 11.90 7.37
N ASP A 91 8.29 11.80 6.92
CA ASP A 91 7.14 12.68 7.19
C ASP A 91 6.57 12.64 8.62
N SER A 92 7.42 12.35 9.62
CA SER A 92 7.11 12.49 11.03
C SER A 92 7.90 13.65 11.63
N ASP A 93 7.22 14.78 11.83
CA ASP A 93 7.73 15.97 12.50
C ASP A 93 8.45 15.62 13.82
N GLY A 94 9.75 15.92 13.89
CA GLY A 94 10.55 15.75 15.11
C GLY A 94 11.08 14.33 15.35
N THR A 95 11.08 13.47 14.34
CA THR A 95 11.75 12.17 14.37
C THR A 95 13.16 12.22 13.75
N ASP A 96 13.98 11.25 14.12
CA ASP A 96 15.37 11.13 13.70
C ASP A 96 15.46 10.39 12.36
N GLY A 97 15.40 11.12 11.24
CA GLY A 97 15.99 10.63 9.99
C GLY A 97 15.46 11.26 8.70
N GLU A 98 16.37 11.88 7.95
CA GLU A 98 16.27 11.93 6.49
C GLU A 98 16.47 10.49 5.97
N LEU A 99 15.56 9.99 5.14
CA LEU A 99 15.63 8.61 4.61
C LEU A 99 16.78 8.38 3.61
N LEU A 100 17.43 9.44 3.17
CA LEU A 100 18.46 9.39 2.14
C LEU A 100 19.84 9.51 2.80
N ASP A 101 20.53 8.38 2.91
CA ASP A 101 21.96 8.37 3.17
C ASP A 101 22.75 8.54 1.86
N ASN A 102 24.08 8.39 1.95
CA ASN A 102 24.97 8.49 0.81
C ASN A 102 24.91 7.27 -0.14
N GLU A 103 23.95 6.37 0.02
CA GLU A 103 23.76 5.20 -0.85
C GLU A 103 22.54 5.35 -1.79
N VAL A 104 21.83 6.49 -1.74
CA VAL A 104 20.66 6.76 -2.58
C VAL A 104 20.93 7.86 -3.61
N GLY A 105 20.80 7.52 -4.89
CA GLY A 105 20.97 8.44 -6.01
C GLY A 105 19.67 9.08 -6.48
N THR A 106 19.71 10.34 -6.94
CA THR A 106 18.53 11.02 -7.52
C THR A 106 18.37 10.74 -9.02
N ASP A 107 19.46 10.47 -9.71
CA ASP A 107 19.46 10.20 -11.14
C ASP A 107 19.37 8.70 -11.40
N ARG A 108 18.39 8.31 -12.22
CA ARG A 108 18.20 6.93 -12.64
C ARG A 108 19.37 6.47 -13.52
N SER A 109 19.88 5.25 -13.30
CA SER A 109 20.83 4.64 -14.23
C SER A 109 20.15 4.26 -15.56
N GLY A 110 20.85 4.47 -16.67
CA GLY A 110 20.46 3.92 -17.96
C GLY A 110 20.91 2.47 -18.16
N ARG A 111 20.93 2.03 -19.41
CA ARG A 111 21.34 0.68 -19.79
C ARG A 111 22.86 0.55 -19.65
N LEU A 112 23.30 -0.43 -18.86
CA LEU A 112 24.72 -0.74 -18.66
C LEU A 112 25.21 -1.73 -19.71
N VAL A 113 26.27 -1.39 -20.43
CA VAL A 113 26.89 -2.22 -21.47
C VAL A 113 28.35 -2.48 -21.10
N ALA A 114 28.71 -3.76 -21.01
CA ALA A 114 30.09 -4.17 -20.79
C ALA A 114 30.97 -3.82 -22.01
N PRO A 115 32.31 -3.65 -21.83
CA PRO A 115 33.21 -3.28 -22.92
C PRO A 115 33.18 -4.23 -24.14
N ASP A 116 32.88 -5.50 -23.91
CA ASP A 116 32.76 -6.58 -24.91
C ASP A 116 31.34 -6.70 -25.52
N GLU A 117 30.45 -5.78 -25.15
CA GLU A 117 29.03 -5.76 -25.52
C GLU A 117 28.26 -7.02 -25.08
N GLY A 118 28.81 -7.81 -24.16
CA GLY A 118 28.25 -9.09 -23.72
C GLY A 118 28.18 -10.17 -24.80
N THR A 119 28.90 -10.00 -25.92
CA THR A 119 28.86 -10.92 -27.07
C THR A 119 30.25 -11.35 -27.57
N HIS A 120 31.31 -10.65 -27.16
CA HIS A 120 32.69 -10.94 -27.56
C HIS A 120 33.44 -11.71 -26.47
N GLU A 121 34.72 -11.99 -26.69
CA GLU A 121 35.58 -12.58 -25.67
C GLU A 121 35.89 -11.52 -24.61
N ASP A 122 35.67 -11.86 -23.34
CA ASP A 122 35.88 -10.95 -22.22
C ASP A 122 37.38 -10.83 -21.91
N GLU A 123 37.94 -9.66 -22.19
CA GLU A 123 39.33 -9.30 -21.87
C GLU A 123 39.44 -8.49 -20.57
N GLU A 124 38.32 -8.09 -19.95
CA GLU A 124 38.30 -7.24 -18.78
C GLU A 124 38.03 -8.06 -17.50
N PRO A 125 39.04 -8.30 -16.66
CA PRO A 125 38.86 -9.12 -15.46
C PRO A 125 37.97 -8.46 -14.39
N ALA A 126 37.70 -7.15 -14.49
CA ALA A 126 36.84 -6.43 -13.57
C ALA A 126 35.38 -6.37 -14.07
N LEU A 127 34.42 -6.43 -13.14
CA LEU A 127 33.01 -6.25 -13.47
C LEU A 127 32.69 -4.77 -13.65
N VAL A 128 32.90 -4.25 -14.86
CA VAL A 128 32.66 -2.85 -15.24
C VAL A 128 31.72 -2.76 -16.44
N ALA A 129 30.97 -1.66 -16.50
CA ALA A 129 30.08 -1.37 -17.61
C ALA A 129 29.94 0.14 -17.81
N MET A 130 29.57 0.56 -19.02
CA MET A 130 29.27 1.95 -19.36
C MET A 130 27.76 2.13 -19.47
N ASP A 131 27.25 3.19 -18.85
CA ASP A 131 25.88 3.65 -19.04
C ASP A 131 25.75 4.31 -20.42
N VAL A 132 24.90 3.74 -21.29
CA VAL A 132 24.62 4.26 -22.64
C VAL A 132 23.26 4.96 -22.75
N GLY A 133 22.64 5.28 -21.62
CA GLY A 133 21.39 6.04 -21.52
C GLY A 133 20.14 5.17 -21.40
N ILE A 134 19.00 5.85 -21.21
CA ILE A 134 17.68 5.22 -21.00
C ILE A 134 17.11 4.72 -22.34
N ASP A 135 16.70 3.46 -22.37
CA ASP A 135 16.03 2.87 -23.54
C ASP A 135 14.54 3.24 -23.59
N GLY A 136 14.23 4.49 -23.95
CA GLY A 136 12.95 4.90 -24.54
C GLY A 136 11.63 4.38 -23.94
N ALA A 137 11.57 4.13 -22.62
CA ALA A 137 10.45 3.51 -21.87
C ALA A 137 10.28 1.97 -21.96
N ALA A 138 11.26 1.23 -22.50
CA ALA A 138 11.26 -0.23 -22.53
C ALA A 138 11.92 -0.89 -21.30
N ALA A 139 12.37 -0.08 -20.35
CA ALA A 139 13.08 -0.58 -19.18
C ALA A 139 12.18 -1.38 -18.24
N SER A 140 12.70 -2.46 -17.66
CA SER A 140 11.96 -3.24 -16.67
C SER A 140 11.75 -2.46 -15.37
N ALA A 141 10.89 -2.97 -14.48
CA ALA A 141 10.69 -2.37 -13.15
C ALA A 141 12.00 -2.36 -12.35
N GLU A 142 12.80 -3.42 -12.44
CA GLU A 142 14.10 -3.54 -11.80
C GLU A 142 15.11 -2.53 -12.37
N GLU A 143 15.16 -2.39 -13.69
CA GLU A 143 16.00 -1.37 -14.34
C GLU A 143 15.52 0.06 -14.02
N ALA A 144 14.25 0.24 -13.68
CA ALA A 144 13.70 1.51 -13.22
C ALA A 144 13.97 1.84 -11.76
N ALA A 145 14.33 0.83 -10.97
CA ALA A 145 14.66 1.01 -9.56
C ALA A 145 16.13 1.39 -9.33
N MET A 146 17.00 1.22 -10.33
CA MET A 146 18.44 1.48 -10.20
C MET A 146 18.79 2.98 -10.38
N HIS A 147 19.65 3.50 -9.50
CA HIS A 147 20.05 4.91 -9.46
C HIS A 147 21.58 5.05 -9.35
N VAL A 148 22.11 6.16 -9.85
CA VAL A 148 23.52 6.51 -9.76
C VAL A 148 23.77 7.31 -8.49
N VAL A 149 24.66 6.80 -7.64
CA VAL A 149 25.16 7.51 -6.45
C VAL A 149 26.43 8.25 -6.86
N ASP A 150 26.37 9.58 -6.84
CA ASP A 150 27.53 10.43 -7.11
C ASP A 150 28.33 10.66 -5.82
N GLU A 151 29.51 10.06 -5.74
CA GLU A 151 30.42 10.16 -4.60
C GLU A 151 30.93 11.59 -4.35
N ASP A 152 30.93 12.45 -5.38
CA ASP A 152 31.39 13.84 -5.29
C ASP A 152 30.28 14.83 -4.86
N SER A 153 29.00 14.43 -4.96
CA SER A 153 27.86 15.27 -4.54
C SER A 153 27.43 15.02 -3.08
N LEU A 154 28.15 14.16 -2.34
CA LEU A 154 27.81 13.80 -0.97
C LEU A 154 28.21 14.89 0.04
N PRO A 155 27.29 15.41 0.87
CA PRO A 155 27.66 16.19 2.04
C PRO A 155 28.28 15.25 3.09
N GLY A 156 29.57 15.46 3.39
CA GLY A 156 30.28 14.71 4.43
C GLY A 156 29.91 15.09 5.86
#